data_AF-A0A1G6BDN4-F1
#
_entry.id   AF-A0A1G6BDN4-F1
#
_cell.length_a   1.000
_cell.length_b   1.000
_cell.length_c   1.000
_cell.angle_alpha   90.00
_cell.angle_beta   90.00
_cell.angle_gamma   90.00
#
_symmetry.space_group_name_H-M   'P 1'
#
loop_
_entity.id
_entity.type
_entity.pdbx_description
1 polymer ?
#
loop_
_entity_poly.entity_id
_entity_poly.type
_entity_poly.pdbx_seq_one_letter_code
_entity_poly.pdbx_strand_id
1 'polypeptide(L)' 'MMDYDPVFRHIKHPAKKQEILDAAEKVRKHWEELALDQGLDPAKNVFLQEGDKEVRVVISEELSTVYREGPGSWR' A
#
# COMPACT_ATOMS: atom_id res chain seq x y z
N MET A 1 -13.29 7.04 -12.32
CA MET A 1 -12.84 6.97 -10.92
C MET A 1 -11.44 6.39 -10.97
N MET A 2 -10.46 6.96 -10.28
CA MET A 2 -9.17 6.30 -10.12
C MET A 2 -9.39 5.18 -9.12
N ASP A 3 -9.32 3.94 -9.60
CA ASP A 3 -9.36 2.76 -8.75
C ASP A 3 -8.00 2.60 -8.07
N TYR A 4 -8.03 2.19 -6.79
CA TYR A 4 -6.85 1.96 -5.99
C TYR A 4 -6.89 0.53 -5.46
N ASP A 5 -5.83 -0.22 -5.68
CA ASP A 5 -5.70 -1.60 -5.23
C ASP A 5 -5.17 -1.66 -3.79
N PRO A 6 -5.89 -2.30 -2.86
CA PRO A 6 -5.40 -2.51 -1.50
C PRO A 6 -4.32 -3.60 -1.48
N VAL A 7 -3.08 -3.21 -1.17
CA VAL A 7 -1.92 -4.12 -1.03
C VAL A 7 -1.65 -4.54 0.40
N PHE A 8 -2.16 -3.77 1.36
CA PHE A 8 -2.12 -4.11 2.78
C PHE A 8 -3.46 -3.75 3.40
N ARG A 9 -4.04 -4.68 4.15
CA ARG A 9 -5.28 -4.44 4.90
C ARG A 9 -5.18 -5.13 6.25
N HIS A 10 -5.44 -4.37 7.30
CA HIS A 10 -5.48 -4.91 8.64
C HIS A 10 -6.59 -4.28 9.47
N ILE A 11 -7.28 -5.10 10.27
CA ILE A 11 -8.30 -4.63 11.20
C ILE A 11 -7.59 -4.06 12.43
N LYS A 12 -7.95 -2.86 12.83
CA LYS A 12 -7.42 -2.20 14.03
C LYS A 12 -7.81 -3.03 15.24
N HIS A 13 -6.81 -3.60 15.91
CA HIS A 13 -7.00 -4.22 17.22
C HIS A 13 -6.45 -3.28 18.30
N PRO A 14 -7.21 -2.95 19.36
CA PRO A 14 -6.81 -1.93 20.33
C PRO A 14 -5.48 -2.24 21.02
N ALA A 15 -5.20 -3.52 21.27
CA ALA A 15 -3.93 -3.97 21.87
C ALA A 15 -2.71 -3.89 20.92
N LYS A 16 -2.93 -3.86 19.60
CA LYS A 16 -1.87 -3.90 18.57
C LYS A 16 -1.91 -2.70 17.62
N LYS A 17 -2.65 -1.64 17.98
CA LYS A 17 -2.86 -0.48 17.12
C LYS A 17 -1.53 0.10 16.65
N GLN A 18 -0.56 0.27 17.56
CA GLN A 18 0.74 0.84 17.24
C GLN A 18 1.56 -0.06 16.31
N GLU A 19 1.54 -1.38 16.53
CA GLU A 19 2.24 -2.35 15.66
C GLU A 19 1.65 -2.37 14.25
N ILE A 20 0.32 -2.28 14.13
CA ILE A 20 -0.38 -2.25 12.83
C ILE A 20 -0.03 -0.97 12.07
N LEU A 21 0.06 0.16 12.77
CA LEU A 21 0.46 1.43 12.16
C LEU A 21 1.92 1.41 11.71
N ASP A 22 2.83 0.87 12.53
CA ASP A 22 4.24 0.71 12.16
C ASP A 22 4.41 -0.21 10.94
N ALA A 23 3.66 -1.32 10.91
CA ALA A 23 3.64 -2.23 9.76
C ALA A 23 3.07 -1.55 8.50
N ALA A 24 1.98 -0.79 8.64
CA ALA A 24 1.40 -0.05 7.52
C ALA A 24 2.35 1.03 6.98
N GLU A 25 3.08 1.73 7.86
CA GLU A 25 4.09 2.70 7.45
C GLU A 25 5.26 2.04 6.72
N LYS A 26 5.74 0.90 7.20
CA LYS A 26 6.78 0.11 6.51
C LYS A 26 6.34 -0.31 5.12
N VAL A 27 5.12 -0.84 5.01
CA VAL A 27 4.58 -1.24 3.70
C VAL A 27 4.42 -0.03 2.79
N ARG A 28 3.90 1.09 3.31
CA ARG A 28 3.79 2.35 2.54
C ARG A 28 5.16 2.78 2.01
N LYS A 29 6.18 2.91 2.86
CA LYS A 29 7.54 3.29 2.45
C LYS A 29 8.10 2.37 1.38
N HIS A 30 7.91 1.06 1.55
CA HIS A 30 8.33 0.09 0.55
C HIS A 30 7.68 0.32 -0.81
N TRP A 31 6.37 0.60 -0.85
CA TRP A 31 5.68 0.94 -2.09
C TRP A 31 6.09 2.31 -2.66
N GLU A 32 6.39 3.29 -1.80
CA GLU A 32 6.92 4.59 -2.23
C GLU A 32 8.29 4.43 -2.93
N GLU A 33 9.16 3.56 -2.42
CA GLU A 33 10.43 3.20 -3.06
C GLU A 33 10.22 2.49 -4.40
N LEU A 34 9.30 1.52 -4.47
CA LEU A 34 8.97 0.83 -5.71
C LEU A 34 8.39 1.78 -6.77
N ALA A 35 7.55 2.73 -6.36
CA ALA A 35 7.04 3.75 -7.28
C ALA A 35 8.18 4.59 -7.87
N LEU A 36 9.14 5.02 -7.04
CA LEU A 36 10.30 5.78 -7.50
C LEU A 36 11.18 4.98 -8.46
N ASP A 37 11.39 3.68 -8.20
CA ASP A 37 12.17 2.79 -9.05
C ASP A 37 11.56 2.66 -10.46
N GLN A 38 10.23 2.72 -10.55
CA GLN A 38 9.48 2.70 -11.80
C GLN A 38 9.31 4.10 -12.43
N GLY A 39 9.87 5.14 -11.83
CA GLY A 39 9.75 6.53 -12.30
C GLY A 39 8.38 7.18 -12.04
N LEU A 40 7.58 6.59 -11.14
CA LEU A 40 6.26 7.07 -10.73
C LEU A 40 6.36 7.95 -9.48
N ASP A 41 5.41 8.88 -9.34
CA ASP A 41 5.34 9.77 -8.18
C ASP A 41 4.71 9.04 -6.98
N PRO A 42 5.44 8.76 -5.89
CA PRO A 42 4.93 7.99 -4.77
C PRO A 42 3.75 8.67 -4.07
N ALA A 43 3.70 10.00 -4.03
CA ALA A 43 2.62 10.75 -3.40
C ALA A 43 1.31 10.70 -4.21
N LYS A 44 1.39 10.32 -5.50
CA LYS A 44 0.22 10.11 -6.38
C LYS A 44 -0.15 8.65 -6.56
N ASN A 45 0.76 7.73 -6.23
CA ASN A 45 0.60 6.30 -6.50
C ASN A 45 0.47 5.45 -5.24
N VAL A 46 0.79 5.96 -4.05
CA VAL A 46 0.73 5.22 -2.78
C VAL A 46 0.00 6.04 -1.73
N PHE A 47 -1.03 5.44 -1.12
CA PHE A 47 -1.84 6.10 -0.09
C PHE A 47 -2.08 5.20 1.11
N LEU A 48 -1.95 5.79 2.29
CA LEU A 48 -2.42 5.18 3.53
C LEU A 48 -3.85 5.63 3.78
N GLN A 49 -4.79 4.70 3.71
CA GLN A 49 -6.17 4.92 4.11
C GLN A 49 -6.38 4.36 5.52
N GLU A 50 -6.40 5.25 6.49
CA GLU A 50 -6.78 4.93 7.86
C GLU A 50 -8.30 5.12 8.02
N GLY A 51 -9.04 4.02 8.13
CA GLY A 51 -10.47 4.02 8.49
C GLY A 51 -10.68 3.83 10.00
N ASP A 52 -11.92 3.95 10.47
CA ASP A 52 -12.26 3.86 11.90
C ASP A 52 -11.88 2.49 12.52
N LYS A 53 -12.08 1.41 11.75
CA LYS A 53 -11.87 0.02 12.17
C LYS A 53 -10.73 -0.69 11.45
N GLU A 54 -10.17 -0.12 10.40
CA GLU A 54 -9.14 -0.76 9.59
C GLU A 54 -8.10 0.25 9.11
N VAL A 55 -6.89 -0.24 8.90
CA VAL A 55 -5.82 0.48 8.21
C VAL A 55 -5.55 -0.27 6.92
N ARG A 56 -5.50 0.43 5.81
CA ARG A 56 -5.13 -0.15 4.52
C ARG A 56 -4.18 0.74 3.75
N VAL A 57 -3.18 0.14 3.13
CA VAL A 57 -2.30 0.81 2.17
C VAL A 57 -2.84 0.45 0.79
N VAL A 58 -3.09 1.46 -0.01
CA VAL A 58 -3.60 1.30 -1.37
C VAL A 58 -2.61 1.90 -2.35
N ILE A 59 -2.48 1.27 -3.51
CA ILE A 59 -1.67 1.76 -4.62
C ILE A 59 -2.53 2.04 -5.83
N SER A 60 -2.08 2.95 -6.70
CA SER A 60 -2.71 3.20 -7.99
C SER A 60 -2.72 1.94 -8.86
N GLU A 61 -3.70 1.82 -9.75
CA GLU A 61 -3.70 0.78 -10.80
C GLU A 61 -2.44 0.79 -11.67
N GLU A 62 -1.84 1.96 -11.92
CA GLU A 62 -0.60 2.08 -12.72
C GLU A 62 0.56 1.31 -12.06
N LEU A 63 0.86 1.61 -10.80
CA LEU A 63 1.84 0.87 -10.00
C LEU A 63 1.47 -0.61 -9.81
N SER A 64 0.18 -0.91 -9.61
CA SER A 64 -0.35 -2.28 -9.48
C SER A 64 -0.10 -3.10 -10.74
N THR A 65 -0.32 -2.50 -11.92
CA THR A 65 -0.12 -3.12 -13.23
C THR A 65 1.36 -3.42 -13.45
N VAL A 66 2.23 -2.43 -13.24
CA VAL A 66 3.69 -2.59 -13.36
C VAL A 66 4.20 -3.72 -12.45
N TYR A 67 3.69 -3.80 -11.21
CA TYR A 67 4.11 -4.85 -10.29
C TYR A 67 3.52 -6.23 -10.63
N ARG A 68 2.26 -6.29 -11.08
CA ARG A 68 1.56 -7.54 -11.45
C ARG A 68 2.12 -8.14 -12.74
N GLU A 69 2.63 -7.32 -13.67
CA GLU A 69 3.33 -7.77 -14.86
C GLU A 69 4.80 -8.21 -14.59
N GLY A 70 5.32 -7.93 -13.40
CA GLY A 70 6.58 -8.50 -12.92
C GLY A 70 6.47 -10.02 -12.63
N PRO A 71 7.56 -10.81 -12.77
CA PRO A 71 7.57 -12.25 -12.56
C PRO A 71 7.49 -12.62 -11.06
N GLY A 72 6.37 -12.31 -10.43
CA GLY A 72 6.18 -12.46 -8.99
C GLY A 72 4.70 -12.61 -8.66
N SER A 73 4.09 -13.67 -9.16
CA SER A 73 2.79 -14.15 -8.67
C SER A 73 2.94 -14.46 -7.18
N TRP A 74 2.61 -13.51 -6.31
CA TRP A 74 2.47 -13.77 -4.88
C TRP A 74 1.14 -14.52 -4.69
N ARG A 75 1.28 -15.84 -4.50
CA ARG A 75 0.23 -16.80 -4.17
C ARG A 75 0.30 -17.15 -2.70
#